data_AF-A0A376ZFB8-F1
#
_entry.id   AF-A0A376ZFB8-F1
#
_cell.length_a   1.000
_cell.length_b   1.000
_cell.length_c   1.000
_cell.angle_alpha   90.00
_cell.angle_beta   90.00
_cell.angle_gamma   90.00
#
_symmetry.space_group_name_H-M   'P 1'
#
loop_
_entity.id
_entity.type
_entity.pdbx_description
1 polymer ?
#
loop_
_entity_poly.entity_id
_entity_poly.type
_entity_poly.pdbx_seq_one_letter_code
_entity_poly.pdbx_strand_id
1 'polypeptide(L)'
;MFHANIFSRFIRMLIPAVPLICTAHNKNEGGNARMFCYRLSDFLASITTNVSKEAVQEFIARKATPKNKIVEIPNFINTNKFDFDINVRKKTRDAFNLKDSTAVLLAVGRLVEAKDYPNLLNAINHLILSKTSNCNDFILLIAGDGALRNKLLDLVCQLNLVDKVFFLGQRSDIKELMCAADLFVLSSEWEGFGLVVAEAMACERPVVATDSGGVKEVVGPHNDVILSVIIFCWQRKSLRHLK
;
A
#
# COMPACT_ATOMS: atom_id res chain seq x y z
N MET A 1 -9.58 11.36 6.64
CA MET A 1 -10.40 11.12 7.85
C MET A 1 -10.64 12.39 8.65
N PHE A 2 -9.84 13.44 8.42
CA PHE A 2 -9.95 14.78 9.01
C PHE A 2 -11.36 15.26 9.37
N HIS A 3 -12.25 15.45 8.40
CA HIS A 3 -13.58 16.03 8.65
C HIS A 3 -14.40 15.18 9.63
N ALA A 4 -14.36 13.85 9.49
CA ALA A 4 -15.07 12.95 10.40
C ALA A 4 -14.50 13.03 11.83
N ASN A 5 -13.17 13.11 11.97
CA ASN A 5 -12.53 13.25 13.28
C ASN A 5 -12.88 14.58 13.95
N ILE A 6 -12.80 15.69 13.21
CA ILE A 6 -13.15 17.02 13.73
C ILE A 6 -14.65 17.09 14.09
N PHE A 7 -15.52 16.59 13.22
CA PHE A 7 -16.95 16.55 13.48
C PHE A 7 -17.27 15.74 14.74
N SER A 8 -16.69 14.53 14.88
CA SER A 8 -16.89 13.68 16.06
C SER A 8 -16.41 14.35 17.35
N ARG A 9 -15.31 15.11 17.29
CA ARG A 9 -14.81 15.91 18.42
C ARG A 9 -15.81 16.98 18.84
N PHE A 10 -16.47 17.67 17.91
CA PHE A 10 -17.53 18.62 18.28
C PHE A 10 -18.78 17.93 18.83
N ILE A 11 -19.17 16.78 18.29
CA ILE A 11 -20.30 15.99 18.84
C ILE A 11 -20.02 15.56 20.28
N ARG A 12 -18.76 15.31 20.67
CA ARG A 12 -18.36 15.01 22.05
C ARG A 12 -18.89 16.02 23.06
N MET A 13 -19.00 17.29 22.68
CA MET A 13 -19.50 18.36 23.56
C MET A 13 -20.93 18.10 24.04
N LEU A 14 -21.73 17.38 23.25
CA LEU A 14 -23.11 17.01 23.59
C LEU A 14 -23.19 15.74 24.44
N ILE A 15 -22.15 14.90 24.43
CA ILE A 15 -22.11 13.59 25.10
C ILE A 15 -20.78 13.38 25.85
N PRO A 16 -20.43 14.22 26.86
CA PRO A 16 -19.12 14.25 27.50
C PRO A 16 -18.76 13.00 28.33
N ALA A 17 -19.71 12.09 28.57
CA ALA A 17 -19.47 10.83 29.27
C ALA A 17 -18.85 9.71 28.40
N VAL A 18 -19.02 9.73 27.08
CA VAL A 18 -18.60 8.65 26.14
C VAL A 18 -17.16 8.80 25.58
N PRO A 19 -16.16 7.98 25.98
CA PRO A 19 -14.80 8.11 25.47
C PRO A 19 -14.72 8.19 23.94
N LEU A 20 -13.95 9.15 23.41
CA LEU A 20 -13.81 9.37 21.97
C LEU A 20 -12.40 9.01 21.51
N ILE A 21 -12.31 8.01 20.65
CA ILE A 21 -11.09 7.58 19.98
C ILE A 21 -11.13 8.15 18.56
N CYS A 22 -10.11 8.93 18.16
CA CYS A 22 -9.99 9.44 16.80
C CYS A 22 -8.82 8.75 16.09
N THR A 23 -9.08 8.08 14.97
CA THR A 23 -8.03 7.41 14.18
C THR A 23 -7.68 8.19 12.92
N ALA A 24 -6.38 8.42 12.70
CA ALA A 24 -5.85 8.96 11.46
C ALA A 24 -5.09 7.89 10.67
N HIS A 25 -5.34 7.85 9.35
CA HIS A 25 -4.86 6.75 8.49
C HIS A 25 -3.70 7.16 7.57
N ASN A 26 -3.28 8.42 7.57
CA ASN A 26 -2.20 8.93 6.73
C ASN A 26 -1.27 9.82 7.55
N LYS A 27 0.03 9.80 7.19
CA LYS A 27 1.01 10.73 7.77
C LYS A 27 0.69 12.19 7.45
N ASN A 28 0.13 12.46 6.26
CA ASN A 28 -0.29 13.79 5.84
C ASN A 28 -1.81 13.86 5.65
N GLU A 29 -2.53 14.35 6.66
CA GLU A 29 -3.97 14.59 6.60
C GLU A 29 -4.35 15.98 6.04
N GLY A 30 -3.40 16.72 5.44
CA GLY A 30 -3.65 17.95 4.67
C GLY A 30 -3.06 19.23 5.26
N GLY A 31 -1.76 19.21 5.53
CA GLY A 31 -0.97 20.44 5.77
C GLY A 31 -1.13 21.08 7.16
N ASN A 32 -0.45 22.23 7.35
CA ASN A 32 -0.31 22.90 8.65
C ASN A 32 -1.66 23.34 9.25
N ALA A 33 -2.59 23.82 8.43
CA ALA A 33 -3.89 24.31 8.89
C ALA A 33 -4.71 23.20 9.57
N ARG A 34 -4.75 22.00 8.97
CA ARG A 34 -5.48 20.86 9.55
C ARG A 34 -4.82 20.34 10.82
N MET A 35 -3.49 20.34 10.88
CA MET A 35 -2.76 19.99 12.10
C MET A 35 -3.04 20.97 13.24
N PHE A 36 -3.20 22.25 12.92
CA PHE A 36 -3.62 23.26 13.88
C PHE A 36 -5.05 23.02 14.38
N CYS A 37 -6.00 22.66 13.50
CA CYS A 37 -7.34 22.26 13.92
C CYS A 37 -7.33 21.03 14.83
N TYR A 38 -6.49 20.03 14.54
CA TYR A 38 -6.31 18.88 15.42
C TYR A 38 -5.79 19.29 16.80
N ARG A 39 -4.81 20.20 16.86
CA ARG A 39 -4.27 20.74 18.11
C ARG A 39 -5.34 21.43 18.94
N LEU A 40 -6.10 22.34 18.33
CA LEU A 40 -7.13 23.12 19.04
C LEU A 40 -8.25 22.23 19.58
N SER A 41 -8.60 21.18 18.84
CA SER A 41 -9.70 20.28 19.21
C SER A 41 -9.23 19.04 20.00
N ASP A 42 -7.94 18.92 20.33
CA ASP A 42 -7.39 17.71 20.94
C ASP A 42 -8.06 17.37 22.27
N PHE A 43 -8.37 18.38 23.08
CA PHE A 43 -9.02 18.20 24.39
C PHE A 43 -10.38 17.48 24.31
N LEU A 44 -11.02 17.47 23.13
CA LEU A 44 -12.28 16.78 22.89
C LEU A 44 -12.10 15.28 22.57
N ALA A 45 -10.92 14.87 22.12
CA ALA A 45 -10.59 13.45 21.99
C ALA A 45 -10.13 12.89 23.34
N SER A 46 -10.48 11.64 23.65
CA SER A 46 -9.89 10.90 24.77
C SER A 46 -8.50 10.39 24.40
N ILE A 47 -8.36 9.84 23.19
CA ILE A 47 -7.09 9.37 22.64
C ILE A 47 -7.11 9.49 21.12
N THR A 48 -5.95 9.75 20.52
CA THR A 48 -5.75 9.71 19.07
C THR A 48 -4.98 8.44 18.72
N THR A 49 -5.31 7.79 17.61
CA THR A 49 -4.55 6.62 17.13
C THR A 49 -4.10 6.82 15.69
N ASN A 50 -2.91 6.34 15.36
CA ASN A 50 -2.39 6.33 13.99
C ASN A 50 -1.95 4.93 13.59
N VAL A 51 -1.96 4.67 12.29
CA VAL A 51 -1.74 3.34 11.71
C VAL A 51 -0.26 2.94 11.59
N SER A 52 0.68 3.83 11.91
CA SER A 52 2.13 3.59 11.84
C SER A 52 2.90 4.49 12.80
N LYS A 53 4.08 4.05 13.23
CA LYS A 53 4.99 4.83 14.09
C LYS A 53 5.42 6.12 13.42
N GLU A 54 5.74 6.09 12.12
CA GLU A 54 6.07 7.31 11.38
C GLU A 54 4.92 8.32 11.46
N ALA A 55 3.67 7.89 11.28
CA ALA A 55 2.52 8.77 11.36
C ALA A 55 2.31 9.32 12.79
N VAL A 56 2.56 8.52 13.83
CA VAL A 56 2.53 9.00 15.23
C VAL A 56 3.58 10.09 15.45
N GLN A 57 4.82 9.85 15.01
CA GLN A 57 5.93 10.79 15.17
C GLN A 57 5.65 12.11 14.44
N GLU A 58 5.10 12.05 13.23
CA GLU A 58 4.74 13.24 12.45
C GLU A 58 3.65 14.07 13.14
N PHE A 59 2.62 13.42 13.69
CA PHE A 59 1.56 14.12 14.45
C PHE A 59 2.11 14.81 15.69
N ILE A 60 3.04 14.19 16.41
CA ILE A 60 3.71 14.78 17.56
C ILE A 60 4.59 15.96 17.12
N ALA A 61 5.39 15.79 16.06
CA ALA A 61 6.30 16.81 15.54
C ALA A 61 5.55 18.07 15.11
N ARG A 62 4.38 17.91 14.45
CA ARG A 62 3.50 19.02 14.06
C ARG A 62 2.60 19.52 15.19
N LYS A 63 2.74 18.94 16.39
CA LYS A 63 1.97 19.24 17.59
C LYS A 63 0.46 19.13 17.36
N ALA A 64 0.02 18.14 16.59
CA ALA A 64 -1.39 17.85 16.36
C ALA A 64 -2.06 17.23 17.60
N THR A 65 -1.33 16.35 18.30
CA THR A 65 -1.73 15.69 19.56
C THR A 65 -0.47 15.49 20.42
N PRO A 66 -0.54 15.62 21.76
CA PRO A 66 0.62 15.38 22.63
C PRO A 66 1.01 13.90 22.72
N LYS A 67 2.29 13.63 22.97
CA LYS A 67 2.87 12.27 22.97
C LYS A 67 2.18 11.29 23.92
N ASN A 68 1.67 11.75 25.05
CA ASN A 68 0.97 10.91 26.04
C ASN A 68 -0.47 10.57 25.66
N LYS A 69 -0.97 11.06 24.52
CA LYS A 69 -2.36 10.92 24.08
C LYS A 69 -2.50 10.39 22.66
N ILE A 70 -1.40 9.93 22.08
CA ILE A 70 -1.37 9.29 20.77
C ILE A 70 -0.72 7.92 20.88
N VAL A 71 -1.37 6.92 20.28
CA VAL A 71 -0.90 5.53 20.28
C VAL A 71 -0.92 4.98 18.86
N GLU A 72 0.08 4.16 18.54
CA GLU A 72 0.11 3.39 17.31
C GLU A 72 -0.85 2.20 17.42
N ILE A 73 -1.78 2.10 16.46
CA ILE A 73 -2.59 0.90 16.26
C ILE A 73 -2.46 0.52 14.78
N PRO A 74 -1.59 -0.43 14.42
CA PRO A 74 -1.40 -0.83 13.04
C PRO A 74 -2.68 -1.45 12.48
N ASN A 75 -2.89 -1.31 11.17
CA ASN A 75 -3.97 -2.06 10.54
C ASN A 75 -3.64 -3.54 10.51
N PHE A 76 -4.67 -4.37 10.34
CA PHE A 76 -4.55 -5.81 10.20
C PHE A 76 -5.22 -6.27 8.91
N ILE A 77 -4.81 -7.45 8.45
CA ILE A 77 -5.37 -8.11 7.28
C ILE A 77 -5.93 -9.48 7.68
N ASN A 78 -6.89 -9.97 6.90
CA ASN A 78 -7.39 -11.33 7.06
C ASN A 78 -6.51 -12.30 6.27
N THR A 79 -5.59 -12.98 6.95
CA THR A 79 -4.66 -13.95 6.35
C THR A 79 -5.32 -15.25 5.90
N ASN A 80 -6.55 -15.55 6.35
CA ASN A 80 -7.35 -16.65 5.80
C ASN A 80 -8.01 -16.26 4.48
N LYS A 81 -8.22 -14.96 4.24
CA LYS A 81 -8.71 -14.44 2.96
C LYS A 81 -7.57 -14.30 1.96
N PHE A 82 -6.43 -13.78 2.41
CA PHE A 82 -5.23 -13.59 1.62
C PHE A 82 -4.21 -14.68 1.91
N ASP A 83 -4.47 -15.85 1.36
CA ASP A 83 -3.55 -16.99 1.36
C ASP A 83 -3.23 -17.41 -0.09
N PHE A 84 -1.99 -17.85 -0.29
CA PHE A 84 -1.57 -18.36 -1.58
C PHE A 84 -2.23 -19.72 -1.88
N ASP A 85 -2.80 -19.85 -3.08
CA ASP A 85 -3.35 -21.11 -3.60
C ASP A 85 -2.87 -21.34 -5.03
N ILE A 86 -2.19 -22.49 -5.23
CA ILE A 86 -1.62 -22.89 -6.53
C ILE A 86 -2.68 -23.14 -7.61
N ASN A 87 -3.86 -23.64 -7.23
CA ASN A 87 -4.97 -23.87 -8.16
C ASN A 87 -5.60 -22.55 -8.59
N VAL A 88 -5.75 -21.61 -7.65
CA VAL A 88 -6.18 -20.24 -7.95
C VAL A 88 -5.18 -19.57 -8.88
N ARG A 89 -3.88 -19.67 -8.59
CA ARG A 89 -2.82 -19.17 -9.47
C ARG A 89 -2.98 -19.69 -10.90
N LYS A 90 -3.06 -21.02 -11.07
CA LYS A 90 -3.18 -21.65 -12.40
C LYS A 90 -4.43 -21.14 -13.12
N LYS A 91 -5.60 -21.21 -12.47
CA LYS A 91 -6.88 -20.76 -13.02
C LYS A 91 -6.84 -19.29 -13.46
N THR A 92 -6.27 -18.41 -12.64
CA THR A 92 -6.18 -16.98 -12.95
C THR A 92 -5.22 -16.74 -14.11
N ARG A 93 -4.05 -17.39 -14.13
CA ARG A 93 -3.10 -17.28 -15.24
C ARG A 93 -3.69 -17.79 -16.56
N ASP A 94 -4.42 -18.90 -16.53
CA ASP A 94 -5.15 -19.43 -17.68
C ASP A 94 -6.20 -18.42 -18.19
N ALA A 95 -6.94 -17.76 -17.29
CA ALA A 95 -7.94 -16.75 -17.66
C ALA A 95 -7.34 -15.51 -18.34
N PHE A 96 -6.07 -15.20 -18.07
CA PHE A 96 -5.31 -14.13 -18.74
C PHE A 96 -4.49 -14.64 -19.94
N ASN A 97 -4.59 -15.93 -20.29
CA ASN A 97 -3.77 -16.59 -21.32
C ASN A 97 -2.25 -16.42 -21.10
N LEU A 98 -1.81 -16.46 -19.83
CA LEU A 98 -0.41 -16.27 -19.45
C LEU A 98 0.35 -17.58 -19.50
N LYS A 99 1.49 -17.58 -20.17
CA LYS A 99 2.41 -18.73 -20.18
C LYS A 99 3.08 -18.85 -18.81
N ASP A 100 3.49 -20.04 -18.43
CA ASP A 100 4.27 -20.25 -17.19
C ASP A 100 5.62 -19.52 -17.21
N SER A 101 6.18 -19.26 -18.40
CA SER A 101 7.42 -18.50 -18.58
C SER A 101 7.27 -17.00 -18.36
N THR A 102 6.05 -16.45 -18.45
CA THR A 102 5.80 -15.01 -18.39
C THR A 102 5.78 -14.55 -16.94
N ALA A 103 6.70 -13.66 -16.56
CA ALA A 103 6.70 -13.06 -15.23
C ALA A 103 5.57 -12.03 -15.09
N VAL A 104 4.80 -12.11 -14.01
CA VAL A 104 3.67 -11.23 -13.75
C VAL A 104 3.98 -10.29 -12.61
N LEU A 105 4.14 -9.01 -12.93
CA LEU A 105 4.22 -7.94 -11.95
C LEU A 105 2.81 -7.43 -11.68
N LEU A 106 2.49 -7.17 -10.41
CA LEU A 106 1.19 -6.68 -10.00
C LEU A 106 1.33 -5.42 -9.17
N ALA A 107 0.60 -4.37 -9.54
CA ALA A 107 0.39 -3.19 -8.72
C ALA A 107 -1.11 -3.01 -8.45
N VAL A 108 -1.45 -2.71 -7.21
CA VAL A 108 -2.85 -2.56 -6.78
C VAL A 108 -3.02 -1.26 -6.01
N GLY A 109 -3.98 -0.44 -6.43
CA GLY A 109 -4.30 0.81 -5.75
C GLY A 109 -4.97 1.84 -6.64
N ARG A 110 -5.60 2.83 -6.01
CA ARG A 110 -6.25 3.96 -6.70
C ARG A 110 -5.26 4.73 -7.57
N LEU A 111 -5.67 5.11 -8.78
CA LEU A 111 -4.85 5.87 -9.72
C LEU A 111 -4.85 7.36 -9.35
N VAL A 112 -4.11 7.69 -8.29
CA VAL A 112 -3.97 9.04 -7.72
C VAL A 112 -2.49 9.34 -7.46
N GLU A 113 -2.16 10.62 -7.30
CA GLU A 113 -0.77 11.10 -7.15
C GLU A 113 0.01 10.37 -6.06
N ALA A 114 -0.65 10.06 -4.93
CA ALA A 114 -0.05 9.33 -3.82
C ALA A 114 0.58 7.99 -4.19
N LYS A 115 0.02 7.30 -5.19
CA LYS A 115 0.49 5.98 -5.63
C LYS A 115 1.64 6.04 -6.62
N ASP A 116 1.89 7.22 -7.18
CA ASP A 116 3.00 7.51 -8.08
C ASP A 116 3.27 6.40 -9.13
N TYR A 117 2.20 6.03 -9.84
CA TYR A 117 2.30 5.14 -11.00
C TYR A 117 3.23 5.67 -12.11
N PRO A 118 3.41 6.98 -12.33
CA PRO A 118 4.42 7.46 -13.28
C PRO A 118 5.83 6.96 -12.96
N ASN A 119 6.23 6.95 -11.68
CA ASN A 119 7.52 6.38 -11.28
C ASN A 119 7.61 4.87 -11.58
N LEU A 120 6.54 4.09 -11.30
CA LEU A 120 6.49 2.68 -11.67
C LEU A 120 6.68 2.47 -13.19
N LEU A 121 5.96 3.22 -14.01
CA LEU A 121 6.03 3.08 -15.47
C LEU A 121 7.42 3.44 -16.01
N ASN A 122 8.04 4.49 -15.48
CA ASN A 122 9.42 4.84 -15.82
C ASN A 122 10.41 3.74 -15.39
N ALA A 123 10.24 3.16 -14.20
CA ALA A 123 11.09 2.04 -13.75
C ALA A 123 10.96 0.82 -14.67
N ILE A 124 9.75 0.50 -15.13
CA ILE A 124 9.51 -0.57 -16.11
C ILE A 124 10.18 -0.25 -17.46
N ASN A 125 10.09 0.99 -17.94
CA ASN A 125 10.79 1.41 -19.15
C ASN A 125 12.31 1.27 -19.01
N HIS A 126 12.89 1.70 -17.88
CA HIS A 126 14.32 1.53 -17.59
C HIS A 126 14.73 0.05 -17.54
N LEU A 127 13.90 -0.82 -16.95
CA LEU A 127 14.15 -2.26 -16.91
C LEU A 127 14.25 -2.84 -18.33
N ILE A 128 13.32 -2.48 -19.22
CA ILE A 128 13.33 -2.93 -20.62
C ILE A 128 14.57 -2.41 -21.37
N LEU A 129 14.91 -1.12 -21.19
CA LEU A 129 16.05 -0.49 -21.87
C LEU A 129 17.41 -1.01 -21.40
N SER A 130 17.50 -1.44 -20.14
CA SER A 130 18.75 -1.94 -19.54
C SER A 130 19.32 -3.18 -20.23
N LYS A 131 18.50 -3.90 -21.02
CA LYS A 131 18.83 -5.20 -21.65
C LYS A 131 19.48 -6.20 -20.71
N THR A 132 19.31 -6.02 -19.40
CA THR A 132 19.96 -6.83 -18.38
C THR A 132 19.09 -8.06 -18.20
N SER A 133 19.48 -9.17 -18.83
CA SER A 133 18.98 -10.56 -18.65
C SER A 133 17.94 -11.08 -19.66
N ASN A 134 17.89 -12.42 -19.77
CA ASN A 134 16.90 -13.27 -20.46
C ASN A 134 15.44 -13.12 -19.95
N CYS A 135 15.11 -12.01 -19.28
CA CYS A 135 13.87 -11.79 -18.54
C CYS A 135 12.92 -10.80 -19.24
N ASN A 136 12.93 -10.78 -20.59
CA ASN A 136 12.10 -9.87 -21.37
C ASN A 136 10.63 -10.28 -21.43
N ASP A 137 10.30 -11.52 -21.05
CA ASP A 137 8.92 -12.02 -21.02
C ASP A 137 8.28 -11.73 -19.66
N PHE A 138 7.91 -10.47 -19.44
CA PHE A 138 7.10 -10.05 -18.31
C PHE A 138 5.96 -9.14 -18.75
N ILE A 139 4.96 -9.03 -17.88
CA ILE A 139 3.88 -8.05 -17.97
C ILE A 139 3.66 -7.39 -16.61
N LEU A 140 3.11 -6.17 -16.61
CA LEU A 140 2.63 -5.45 -15.45
C LEU A 140 1.11 -5.35 -15.49
N LEU A 141 0.44 -5.92 -14.49
CA LEU A 141 -0.98 -5.76 -14.24
C LEU A 141 -1.19 -4.64 -13.22
N ILE A 142 -2.04 -3.66 -13.56
CA ILE A 142 -2.42 -2.58 -12.66
C ILE A 142 -3.91 -2.70 -12.34
N ALA A 143 -4.23 -3.11 -11.11
CA ALA A 143 -5.61 -3.19 -10.64
C ALA A 143 -5.97 -1.95 -9.80
N GLY A 144 -6.95 -1.20 -10.28
CA GLY A 144 -7.41 0.03 -9.68
C GLY A 144 -7.97 1.00 -10.71
N ASP A 145 -8.57 2.06 -10.19
CA ASP A 145 -9.06 3.17 -11.00
C ASP A 145 -8.86 4.50 -10.27
N GLY A 146 -8.99 5.61 -10.98
CA GLY A 146 -8.85 6.94 -10.42
C GLY A 146 -8.62 8.04 -11.45
N ALA A 147 -8.54 9.27 -10.95
CA ALA A 147 -8.45 10.48 -11.76
C ALA A 147 -7.24 10.53 -12.71
N LEU A 148 -6.17 9.78 -12.42
CA LEU A 148 -4.98 9.76 -13.27
C LEU A 148 -5.04 8.72 -14.41
N ARG A 149 -6.11 7.93 -14.54
CA ARG A 149 -6.17 6.83 -15.53
C ARG A 149 -5.76 7.26 -16.93
N ASN A 150 -6.38 8.31 -17.48
CA ASN A 150 -6.11 8.75 -18.85
C ASN A 150 -4.65 9.22 -19.02
N LYS A 151 -4.13 10.00 -18.06
CA LYS A 151 -2.73 10.44 -18.08
C LYS A 151 -1.75 9.27 -18.04
N LEU A 152 -2.07 8.21 -17.30
CA LEU A 152 -1.24 7.01 -17.22
C LEU A 152 -1.29 6.17 -18.50
N LEU A 153 -2.44 6.11 -19.16
CA LEU A 153 -2.56 5.48 -20.48
C LEU A 153 -1.73 6.24 -21.54
N ASP A 154 -1.80 7.57 -21.53
CA ASP A 154 -0.97 8.40 -22.42
C ASP A 154 0.52 8.17 -22.17
N LEU A 155 0.94 8.08 -20.91
CA LEU A 155 2.33 7.79 -20.53
C LEU A 155 2.77 6.39 -20.98
N VAL A 156 1.90 5.38 -20.89
CA VAL A 156 2.20 4.03 -21.41
C VAL A 156 2.44 4.07 -22.92
N CYS A 157 1.64 4.83 -23.67
CA CYS A 157 1.87 5.03 -25.10
C CYS A 157 3.19 5.75 -25.38
N GLN A 158 3.49 6.82 -24.65
CA GLN A 158 4.74 7.59 -24.80
C GLN A 158 5.98 6.75 -24.51
N LEU A 159 5.91 5.84 -23.54
CA LEU A 159 7.00 4.93 -23.17
C LEU A 159 7.05 3.65 -24.02
N ASN A 160 6.14 3.49 -24.99
CA ASN A 160 6.00 2.27 -25.80
C ASN A 160 5.80 0.99 -24.96
N LEU A 161 4.99 1.08 -23.89
CA LEU A 161 4.73 -0.01 -22.94
C LEU A 161 3.38 -0.72 -23.15
N VAL A 162 2.70 -0.46 -24.28
CA VAL A 162 1.32 -0.91 -24.54
C VAL A 162 1.18 -2.43 -24.46
N ASP A 163 2.19 -3.17 -24.94
CA ASP A 163 2.19 -4.65 -24.92
C ASP A 163 2.65 -5.24 -23.57
N LYS A 164 3.03 -4.38 -22.62
CA LYS A 164 3.60 -4.77 -21.32
C LYS A 164 2.73 -4.39 -20.15
N VAL A 165 1.92 -3.34 -20.25
CA VAL A 165 1.17 -2.78 -19.12
C VAL A 165 -0.33 -2.86 -19.36
N PHE A 166 -1.03 -3.56 -18.47
CA PHE A 166 -2.47 -3.79 -18.58
C PHE A 166 -3.22 -3.19 -17.38
N PHE A 167 -4.08 -2.21 -17.63
CA PHE A 167 -4.95 -1.61 -16.62
C PHE A 167 -6.25 -2.40 -16.49
N LEU A 168 -6.41 -3.12 -15.38
CA LEU A 168 -7.56 -4.01 -15.13
C LEU A 168 -8.81 -3.29 -14.62
N GLY A 169 -8.67 -1.99 -14.27
CA GLY A 169 -9.74 -1.24 -13.62
C GLY A 169 -9.98 -1.70 -12.19
N GLN A 170 -11.12 -1.36 -11.61
CA GLN A 170 -11.50 -1.82 -10.28
C GLN A 170 -11.76 -3.33 -10.28
N ARG A 171 -11.14 -4.04 -9.35
CA ARG A 171 -11.22 -5.51 -9.21
C ARG A 171 -11.61 -5.90 -7.80
N SER A 172 -12.40 -6.97 -7.66
CA SER A 172 -12.78 -7.57 -6.38
C SER A 172 -11.99 -8.84 -6.07
N ASP A 173 -11.32 -9.41 -7.07
CA ASP A 173 -10.54 -10.65 -7.05
C ASP A 173 -9.03 -10.38 -6.83
N ILE A 174 -8.72 -9.47 -5.89
CA ILE A 174 -7.32 -9.07 -5.61
C ILE A 174 -6.49 -10.26 -5.13
N LYS A 175 -7.08 -11.19 -4.36
CA LYS A 175 -6.39 -12.40 -3.91
C LYS A 175 -5.94 -13.25 -5.10
N GLU A 176 -6.83 -13.42 -6.08
CA GLU A 176 -6.61 -14.19 -7.29
C GLU A 176 -5.48 -13.59 -8.13
N LEU A 177 -5.47 -12.27 -8.29
CA LEU A 177 -4.39 -11.53 -8.94
C LEU A 177 -3.07 -11.70 -8.18
N MET A 178 -3.08 -11.59 -6.84
CA MET A 178 -1.89 -11.80 -6.01
C MET A 178 -1.36 -13.24 -6.18
N CYS A 179 -2.21 -14.25 -6.25
CA CYS A 179 -1.78 -15.64 -6.50
C CYS A 179 -1.16 -15.80 -7.91
N ALA A 180 -1.73 -15.13 -8.91
CA ALA A 180 -1.22 -15.15 -10.28
C ALA A 180 0.12 -14.43 -10.45
N ALA A 181 0.39 -13.42 -9.61
CA ALA A 181 1.58 -12.60 -9.64
C ALA A 181 2.85 -13.34 -9.20
N ASP A 182 3.97 -12.93 -9.76
CA ASP A 182 5.32 -13.33 -9.40
C ASP A 182 5.99 -12.28 -8.52
N LEU A 183 5.60 -11.02 -8.68
CA LEU A 183 6.13 -9.88 -7.94
C LEU A 183 5.02 -8.84 -7.72
N PHE A 184 4.85 -8.39 -6.48
CA PHE A 184 4.01 -7.25 -6.16
C PHE A 184 4.85 -5.98 -6.11
N VAL A 185 4.35 -4.87 -6.68
CA VAL A 185 5.06 -3.59 -6.73
C VAL A 185 4.19 -2.46 -6.19
N LEU A 186 4.75 -1.68 -5.26
CA LEU A 186 4.17 -0.47 -4.69
C LEU A 186 5.13 0.71 -4.89
N SER A 187 4.80 1.63 -5.79
CA SER A 187 5.62 2.81 -6.10
C SER A 187 5.20 4.07 -5.35
N SER A 188 4.48 3.94 -4.23
CA SER A 188 3.81 5.10 -3.61
C SER A 188 4.78 6.14 -3.09
N GLU A 189 4.50 7.42 -3.34
CA GLU A 189 5.29 8.53 -2.79
C GLU A 189 4.95 8.72 -1.30
N TRP A 190 3.69 8.50 -0.92
CA TRP A 190 3.27 8.46 0.47
C TRP A 190 2.21 7.40 0.73
N GLU A 191 2.39 6.68 1.84
CA GLU A 191 1.50 5.61 2.28
C GLU A 191 1.27 5.72 3.80
N GLY A 192 0.08 5.33 4.26
CA GLY A 192 -0.23 5.33 5.69
C GLY A 192 0.37 4.09 6.38
N PHE A 193 -0.12 2.93 5.95
CA PHE A 193 0.31 1.61 6.43
C PHE A 193 0.75 0.70 5.28
N GLY A 194 0.04 0.73 4.14
CA GLY A 194 0.31 -0.20 3.04
C GLY A 194 -0.40 -1.54 3.24
N LEU A 195 -1.72 -1.51 3.49
CA LEU A 195 -2.55 -2.73 3.62
C LEU A 195 -2.31 -3.73 2.49
N VAL A 196 -2.20 -3.23 1.26
CA VAL A 196 -2.00 -4.06 0.07
C VAL A 196 -0.63 -4.76 0.03
N VAL A 197 0.38 -4.18 0.70
CA VAL A 197 1.69 -4.84 0.91
C VAL A 197 1.52 -6.01 1.87
N ALA A 198 0.80 -5.81 2.98
CA ALA A 198 0.50 -6.90 3.90
C ALA A 198 -0.31 -8.02 3.20
N GLU A 199 -1.30 -7.66 2.37
CA GLU A 199 -2.08 -8.62 1.56
C GLU A 199 -1.18 -9.42 0.60
N ALA A 200 -0.26 -8.75 -0.10
CA ALA A 200 0.72 -9.41 -0.97
C ALA A 200 1.62 -10.37 -0.19
N MET A 201 2.15 -9.94 0.95
CA MET A 201 2.99 -10.76 1.83
C MET A 201 2.25 -11.99 2.37
N ALA A 202 0.97 -11.84 2.73
CA ALA A 202 0.14 -12.97 3.18
C ALA A 202 -0.16 -13.97 2.06
N CYS A 203 -0.26 -13.50 0.81
CA CYS A 203 -0.24 -14.34 -0.39
C CYS A 203 1.16 -14.83 -0.78
N GLU A 204 2.14 -14.75 0.13
CA GLU A 204 3.52 -15.21 -0.05
C GLU A 204 4.20 -14.59 -1.29
N ARG A 205 3.80 -13.38 -1.68
CA ARG A 205 4.37 -12.70 -2.85
C ARG A 205 5.57 -11.85 -2.47
N PRO A 206 6.65 -11.94 -3.26
CA PRO A 206 7.68 -10.93 -3.22
C PRO A 206 7.13 -9.53 -3.40
N VAL A 207 7.59 -8.60 -2.56
CA VAL A 207 7.19 -7.20 -2.61
C VAL A 207 8.38 -6.35 -2.96
N VAL A 208 8.18 -5.49 -3.96
CA VAL A 208 8.93 -4.27 -4.22
C VAL A 208 8.13 -3.08 -3.80
N ALA A 209 8.69 -2.28 -2.90
CA ALA A 209 8.05 -1.05 -2.47
C ALA A 209 9.06 0.07 -2.27
N THR A 210 8.58 1.30 -2.48
CA THR A 210 9.25 2.53 -2.02
C THR A 210 9.26 2.59 -0.50
N ASP A 211 10.29 3.23 0.08
CA ASP A 211 10.34 3.53 1.52
C ASP A 211 9.39 4.70 1.83
N SER A 212 8.08 4.39 1.90
CA SER A 212 7.02 5.38 2.08
C SER A 212 6.15 5.08 3.30
N GLY A 213 6.28 5.91 4.34
CA GLY A 213 5.37 5.82 5.49
C GLY A 213 5.45 4.49 6.23
N GLY A 214 4.28 3.95 6.59
CA GLY A 214 4.20 2.67 7.32
C GLY A 214 4.61 1.43 6.54
N VAL A 215 4.95 1.53 5.24
CA VAL A 215 5.35 0.37 4.42
C VAL A 215 6.55 -0.36 5.01
N LYS A 216 7.56 0.38 5.47
CA LYS A 216 8.75 -0.18 6.12
C LYS A 216 8.42 -0.97 7.38
N GLU A 217 7.42 -0.52 8.12
CA GLU A 217 6.96 -1.18 9.35
C GLU A 217 6.24 -2.50 9.05
N VAL A 218 5.49 -2.55 7.93
CA VAL A 218 4.83 -3.79 7.45
C VAL A 218 5.84 -4.82 6.98
N VAL A 219 6.86 -4.39 6.26
CA VAL A 219 7.88 -5.27 5.67
C VAL A 219 8.84 -5.83 6.73
N GLY A 220 9.19 -5.04 7.74
CA GLY A 220 10.01 -5.47 8.88
C GLY A 220 11.53 -5.41 8.65
N PRO A 221 12.34 -5.69 9.69
CA PRO A 221 13.79 -5.40 9.71
C PRO A 221 14.73 -6.50 9.18
N HIS A 222 14.26 -7.71 8.85
CA HIS A 222 15.13 -8.84 8.51
C HIS A 222 15.33 -9.03 6.98
N ASN A 223 16.58 -8.81 6.52
CA ASN A 223 17.36 -9.45 5.43
C ASN A 223 16.59 -9.92 4.16
N ASP A 224 16.81 -9.46 2.93
CA ASP A 224 17.98 -8.93 2.22
C ASP A 224 17.55 -7.91 1.13
N VAL A 225 18.50 -7.05 0.74
CA VAL A 225 18.44 -5.99 -0.31
C VAL A 225 17.77 -4.68 0.08
N ILE A 226 18.58 -3.85 0.74
CA ILE A 226 18.49 -2.39 0.74
C ILE A 226 19.00 -1.89 -0.62
N LEU A 227 18.15 -1.23 -1.42
CA LEU A 227 18.50 -0.12 -2.33
C LEU A 227 17.25 0.29 -3.14
N SER A 228 16.48 1.28 -2.69
CA SER A 228 15.37 1.95 -3.46
C SER A 228 14.25 1.06 -4.06
N VAL A 229 14.37 -0.26 -3.93
CA VAL A 229 13.56 -1.34 -4.48
C VAL A 229 13.72 -2.46 -3.47
N ILE A 230 12.72 -2.63 -2.62
CA ILE A 230 12.66 -3.73 -1.66
C ILE A 230 12.44 -5.04 -2.45
N ILE A 231 13.03 -6.20 -2.14
CA ILE A 231 12.61 -7.50 -2.73
C ILE A 231 12.53 -8.51 -1.60
N PHE A 232 11.33 -8.97 -1.24
CA PHE A 232 11.15 -9.97 -0.18
C PHE A 232 10.76 -11.35 -0.72
N CYS A 233 11.05 -12.43 0.00
CA CYS A 233 10.47 -13.74 -0.27
C CYS A 233 10.07 -14.35 1.08
N TRP A 234 8.78 -14.37 1.40
CA TRP A 234 8.29 -14.88 2.68
C TRP A 234 8.10 -16.40 2.60
N GLN A 235 9.01 -17.18 3.20
CA GLN A 235 8.80 -18.63 3.38
C GLN A 235 8.11 -18.93 4.72
N ARG A 236 6.92 -19.53 4.63
CA ARG A 236 6.00 -19.89 5.74
C ARG A 236 6.52 -20.93 6.74
N LYS A 237 7.83 -21.14 6.90
CA LYS A 237 8.38 -22.22 7.75
C LYS A 237 8.39 -21.96 9.26
N SER A 238 8.12 -20.75 9.75
CA SER A 238 8.39 -20.41 11.16
C SER A 238 7.21 -20.53 12.16
N LEU A 239 5.95 -20.61 11.71
CA LEU A 239 4.80 -20.52 12.65
C LEU A 239 4.28 -21.86 13.21
N ARG A 240 4.95 -22.99 12.98
CA ARG A 240 4.52 -24.31 13.50
C ARG A 240 5.14 -24.71 14.85
N HIS A 241 5.99 -23.88 15.46
CA HIS A 241 6.68 -24.20 16.72
C HIS A 241 6.20 -23.42 17.95
N LEU A 242 5.03 -22.80 17.90
CA LEU A 242 4.36 -22.27 19.10
C LEU A 242 3.03 -23.00 19.30
N LYS A 243 3.14 -24.21 19.86
CA LYS A 243 2.09 -24.90 20.62
C LYS A 243 2.72 -25.42 21.90
#